data_AF-A0A502CAY6-F1
#
_entry.id   AF-A0A502CAY6-F1
#
_cell.length_a   1.000
_cell.length_b   1.000
_cell.length_c   1.000
_cell.angle_alpha   90.00
_cell.angle_beta   90.00
_cell.angle_gamma   90.00
#
_symmetry.space_group_name_H-M   'P 1'
#
loop_
_entity.id
_entity.type
_entity.pdbx_description
1 polymer ?
#
loop_
_entity_poly.entity_id
_entity_poly.type
_entity_poly.pdbx_seq_one_letter_code
_entity_poly.pdbx_strand_id
1 'polypeptide(L)' 'MDLSFTGFDDRTEVTALPADLSVLMVGIAARQAASVTAHVQAGFAPGIASTRLLEPVDGAFNGPMARALIRWKDQ' A
#
# COMPACT_ATOMS: atom_id res chain seq x y z
N MET A 1 -12.33 -10.89 7.85
CA MET A 1 -11.07 -10.19 8.18
C MET A 1 -11.22 -8.79 7.61
N ASP A 2 -11.39 -7.80 8.49
CA ASP A 2 -11.58 -6.40 8.12
C ASP A 2 -10.18 -5.76 7.95
N LEU A 3 -9.93 -5.18 6.78
CA LEU A 3 -8.65 -4.56 6.39
C LEU A 3 -8.77 -3.03 6.28
N SER A 4 -9.75 -2.43 6.95
CA SER A 4 -9.88 -0.99 7.03
C SER A 4 -8.72 -0.38 7.84
N PHE A 5 -7.64 -0.04 7.13
CA PHE A 5 -6.55 0.78 7.66
C PHE A 5 -7.06 2.22 7.74
N THR A 6 -7.78 2.56 8.81
CA THR A 6 -8.00 3.97 9.15
C THR A 6 -6.62 4.58 9.37
N GLY A 7 -6.29 5.57 8.55
CA GLY A 7 -4.93 6.07 8.33
C GLY A 7 -4.11 6.32 9.59
N PHE A 8 -2.79 6.39 9.38
CA PHE A 8 -1.80 6.73 10.40
C PHE A 8 -2.38 7.70 11.44
N ASP A 9 -2.45 7.25 12.70
CA ASP A 9 -2.96 8.06 13.80
C ASP A 9 -2.08 9.31 13.93
N ASP A 10 -2.63 10.45 13.52
CA ASP A 10 -1.99 11.77 13.56
C ASP A 10 -1.65 12.20 15.01
N ARG A 11 -2.19 11.50 16.02
CA ARG A 11 -1.86 11.67 17.43
C ARG A 11 -0.79 10.72 17.94
N THR A 12 -0.17 9.91 17.07
CA THR A 12 0.95 9.07 17.48
C THR A 12 2.10 9.98 17.89
N GLU A 13 2.44 9.98 19.17
CA GLU A 13 3.60 10.69 19.68
C GLU A 13 4.85 10.06 19.04
N VAL A 14 5.38 10.72 18.01
CA VAL A 14 6.60 10.29 17.34
C VAL A 14 7.72 10.45 18.36
N THR A 15 8.09 9.35 19.00
CA THR A 15 9.17 9.34 19.98
C THR A 15 10.44 9.79 19.27
N ALA A 16 10.96 10.95 19.66
CA ALA A 16 12.20 11.47 19.11
C ALA A 16 13.32 10.47 19.45
N LEU A 17 13.87 9.85 18.41
CA LEU A 17 14.96 8.90 18.56
C LEU A 17 16.19 9.65 19.07
N PRO A 18 16.93 9.10 20.05
CA PRO A 18 18.24 9.62 20.42
C PRO A 18 19.11 9.84 19.17
N ALA A 19 19.94 10.89 19.18
CA ALA A 19 20.65 11.33 17.97
C ALA A 19 21.47 10.21 17.31
N ASP A 20 22.23 9.46 18.10
CA ASP A 20 23.06 8.35 17.60
C ASP A 20 22.22 7.25 16.94
N LEU A 21 21.04 6.97 17.49
CA LEU A 21 20.11 5.97 16.95
C LEU A 21 19.47 6.48 15.66
N SER A 22 19.12 7.76 15.59
CA SER A 22 18.63 8.39 14.35
C SER A 22 19.65 8.27 13.22
N VAL A 23 20.93 8.55 13.50
CA VAL A 23 22.02 8.42 12.51
C VAL A 23 22.18 6.97 12.06
N LEU A 24 22.13 6.01 13.00
CA LEU A 24 22.16 4.57 12.67
C LEU A 24 20.99 4.16 11.77
N MET A 25 19.77 4.60 12.09
CA MET A 25 18.56 4.29 11.31
C MET A 25 18.62 4.88 9.91
N VAL A 26 19.12 6.11 9.75
CA VAL A 26 19.34 6.73 8.43
C VAL A 26 20.31 5.90 7.61
N GLY A 27 21.43 5.45 8.19
CA GLY A 27 22.41 4.62 7.49
C GLY A 27 21.83 3.27 7.04
N ILE A 28 21.04 2.63 7.90
CA ILE A 28 20.36 1.37 7.56
C ILE A 28 19.34 1.61 6.44
N ALA A 29 18.47 2.61 6.57
CA ALA A 29 17.46 2.93 5.58
C ALA A 29 18.08 3.26 4.21
N ALA A 30 19.15 4.05 4.18
CA ALA A 30 19.89 4.38 2.96
C ALA A 30 20.44 3.11 2.28
N ARG A 31 21.01 2.18 3.06
CA ARG A 31 21.51 0.91 2.51
C ARG A 31 20.39 0.00 1.99
N GLN A 32 19.25 -0.03 2.67
CA GLN A 32 18.08 -0.76 2.21
C GLN A 32 17.55 -0.18 0.90
N ALA A 33 17.45 1.15 0.81
CA ALA A 33 17.00 1.86 -0.39
C ALA A 33 17.95 1.67 -1.59
N ALA A 34 19.26 1.58 -1.35
CA ALA A 34 20.27 1.32 -2.38
C ALA A 34 20.47 -0.17 -2.72
N SER A 35 19.68 -1.08 -2.14
CA SER A 35 19.83 -2.51 -2.40
C SER A 35 19.37 -2.87 -3.83
N VAL A 36 19.99 -3.92 -4.41
CA VAL A 36 19.62 -4.41 -5.75
C VAL A 36 18.15 -4.80 -5.83
N THR A 37 17.62 -5.41 -4.77
CA THR A 37 16.20 -5.78 -4.67
C THR A 37 15.29 -4.55 -4.63
N ALA A 38 15.68 -3.47 -3.92
CA ALA A 38 14.94 -2.22 -3.93
C ALA A 38 14.93 -1.57 -5.32
N HIS A 39 16.06 -1.60 -6.04
CA HIS A 39 16.13 -1.12 -7.42
C HIS A 39 15.23 -1.91 -8.37
N VAL A 40 15.26 -3.25 -8.28
CA VAL A 40 14.38 -4.12 -9.07
C VAL A 40 12.91 -3.87 -8.72
N GLN A 41 12.57 -3.74 -7.43
CA GLN A 41 11.22 -3.44 -6.95
C GLN A 41 10.73 -2.07 -7.40
N ALA A 42 11.60 -1.05 -7.39
CA ALA A 42 11.27 0.29 -7.90
C ALA A 42 11.00 0.27 -9.41
N GLY A 43 11.64 -0.63 -10.16
CA GLY A 43 11.32 -0.88 -11.58
C GLY A 43 9.94 -1.50 -11.81
N PHE A 44 9.35 -2.14 -10.79
CA PHE A 44 7.97 -2.61 -10.80
C PHE A 44 6.97 -1.56 -10.30
N ALA A 45 7.41 -0.36 -9.91
CA ALA A 45 6.49 0.72 -9.57
C ALA A 45 5.56 0.94 -10.78
N PRO A 46 4.25 0.75 -10.62
CA PRO A 46 3.35 0.87 -11.75
C PRO A 46 3.39 2.33 -12.18
N GLY A 47 4.01 2.60 -13.34
CA GLY A 47 4.10 3.94 -13.89
C GLY A 47 2.72 4.54 -13.90
N ILE A 48 2.47 5.53 -13.03
CA ILE A 48 1.17 6.12 -12.69
C ILE A 48 0.06 5.15 -13.06
N ALA A 49 -0.11 4.08 -12.27
CA ALA A 49 -1.24 3.17 -12.45
C ALA A 49 -2.45 4.05 -12.68
N SER A 50 -3.02 4.00 -13.90
CA SER A 50 -4.21 4.75 -14.24
C SER A 50 -5.17 4.56 -13.08
N THR A 51 -5.48 5.63 -12.36
CA THR A 51 -6.33 5.54 -11.15
C THR A 51 -7.64 4.86 -11.52
N ARG A 52 -8.05 4.92 -12.78
CA ARG A 52 -9.15 4.17 -13.39
C ARG A 52 -9.15 2.65 -13.15
N LEU A 53 -7.99 1.99 -13.01
CA LEU A 53 -7.90 0.55 -12.71
C LEU A 53 -8.12 0.25 -11.22
N LEU A 54 -7.99 1.26 -10.37
CA LEU A 54 -8.19 1.20 -8.92
C LEU A 54 -9.41 2.01 -8.46
N GLU A 55 -10.02 2.78 -9.36
CA GLU A 55 -11.27 3.49 -9.18
C GLU A 55 -12.38 2.46 -9.29
N PRO A 56 -13.09 2.18 -8.19
CA PRO A 56 -14.18 1.24 -8.23
C PRO A 56 -15.35 1.94 -8.93
N VAL A 57 -15.46 1.82 -10.26
CA VAL A 57 -16.72 2.13 -10.95
C VAL A 57 -17.87 1.29 -10.34
N ASP A 58 -17.55 0.12 -9.77
CA ASP A 58 -18.52 -0.84 -9.20
C ASP A 58 -18.24 -1.25 -7.74
N GLY A 59 -17.29 -0.66 -7.02
CA GLY A 59 -16.95 -1.07 -5.63
C GLY A 59 -16.39 -2.49 -5.46
N ALA A 60 -16.43 -3.32 -6.50
CA ALA A 60 -16.06 -4.72 -6.46
C ALA A 60 -14.66 -4.92 -7.04
N PHE A 61 -13.80 -5.59 -6.26
CA PHE A 61 -12.49 -6.10 -6.70
C PHE A 61 -12.57 -6.95 -7.99
N ASN A 62 -13.76 -7.47 -8.32
CA ASN A 62 -14.06 -8.18 -9.56
C ASN A 62 -15.53 -7.97 -9.97
N GLY A 63 -15.81 -6.97 -10.82
CA GLY A 63 -17.15 -6.66 -11.32
C GLY A 63 -17.88 -7.85 -12.00
N PRO A 64 -17.21 -8.65 -12.86
CA PRO A 64 -17.80 -9.88 -13.40
C PRO A 64 -18.31 -10.86 -12.32
N MET A 65 -17.54 -11.08 -11.25
CA MET A 65 -17.91 -11.98 -10.15
C MET A 65 -19.09 -11.42 -9.33
N ALA A 66 -19.08 -10.12 -9.03
CA ALA A 66 -20.20 -9.46 -8.35
C ALA A 66 -21.51 -9.62 -9.13
N ARG A 67 -21.50 -9.46 -10.45
CA ARG A 67 -22.67 -9.69 -11.31
C ARG A 67 -23.13 -11.14 -11.32
N ALA A 68 -22.22 -12.11 -11.24
CA ALA A 68 -22.58 -13.52 -11.17
C ALA A 68 -23.30 -13.86 -9.86
N LEU A 69 -22.83 -13.32 -8.73
CA LEU A 69 -23.46 -13.50 -7.41
C LEU A 69 -24.85 -12.87 -7.33
N ILE A 70 -25.03 -11.66 -7.85
CA ILE A 70 -26.36 -11.01 -7.88
C ILE A 70 -27.36 -11.85 -8.67
N ARG A 71 -26.98 -12.35 -9.87
CA ARG A 71 -27.87 -13.19 -10.69
C ARG A 71 -28.24 -14.51 -10.03
N TRP A 72 -27.34 -15.10 -9.25
CA TRP A 72 -27.65 -16.33 -8.51
C TRP A 72 -28.67 -16.08 -7.39
N LYS A 73 -28.62 -14.93 -6.71
CA LYS A 73 -29.58 -14.56 -5.66
C LYS A 73 -31.00 -14.35 -6.19
N ASP A 74 -31.16 -14.07 -7.48
CA ASP A 74 -32.46 -13.80 -8.12
C ASP A 74 -33.07 -15.07 -8.77
N GLN A 75 -32.46 -16.24 -8.56
CA GLN A 75 -32.99 -17.57 -8.86
C GLN A 75 -33.51 -18.22 -7.58
#